data_AF-A0A444ZP57-F1
#
_entry.id   AF-A0A444ZP57-F1
#
_cell.length_a   1.000
_cell.length_b   1.000
_cell.length_c   1.000
_cell.angle_alpha   90.00
_cell.angle_beta   90.00
_cell.angle_gamma   90.00
#
_symmetry.space_group_name_H-M   'P 1'
#
loop_
_entity.id
_entity.type
_entity.pdbx_description
1 polymer ?
#
loop_
_entity_poly.entity_id
_entity_poly.type
_entity_poly.pdbx_seq_one_letter_code
_entity_poly.pdbx_strand_id
1 'polypeptide(L)'
;MMFEIMERSPLILAQIEAFDEWCKPWKTMLTVKVLGKRVGLGFMEQRFNSDWVKKDKIDVVDMNCNYFLVHFSDEEDYSHALLGDP
;
A
#
# COMPACT_ATOMS: atom_id res chain seq x y z
N MET A 1 -5.07 9.49 14.59
CA MET A 1 -4.21 8.37 14.16
C MET A 1 -3.09 8.80 13.21
N MET A 2 -3.27 9.11 11.91
CA MET A 2 -2.14 9.58 11.04
C MET A 2 -1.37 10.79 11.62
N PHE A 3 -2.10 11.77 12.17
CA PHE A 3 -1.49 12.93 12.84
C PHE A 3 -0.83 12.58 14.18
N GLU A 4 -1.38 11.64 14.96
CA GLU A 4 -0.80 11.21 16.24
C GLU A 4 0.47 10.35 16.06
N ILE A 5 0.56 9.59 14.97
CA ILE A 5 1.75 8.79 14.64
C ILE A 5 2.90 9.74 14.27
N MET A 6 2.60 10.85 13.58
CA MET A 6 3.59 11.86 13.22
C MET A 6 4.17 12.58 14.46
N GLU A 7 3.37 12.79 15.52
CA GLU A 7 3.84 13.42 16.76
C GLU A 7 4.79 12.54 17.60
N ARG A 8 4.79 11.21 17.41
CA ARG A 8 5.60 10.27 18.22
C ARG A 8 6.69 9.55 17.42
N SER A 9 6.87 9.87 16.14
CA SER A 9 7.87 9.24 15.30
C SER A 9 9.25 9.86 15.55
N PRO A 10 10.35 9.07 15.60
CA PRO A 10 11.68 9.63 15.72
C PRO A 10 12.01 10.51 14.50
N LEU A 11 12.68 11.64 14.75
CA LEU A 11 13.29 12.43 13.68
C LEU A 11 14.58 11.73 13.25
N ILE A 12 14.61 11.27 12.00
CA ILE A 12 15.77 10.59 11.41
C ILE A 12 16.44 11.57 10.45
N LEU A 13 17.66 12.01 10.78
CA LEU A 13 18.52 12.76 9.87
C LEU A 13 19.20 11.79 8.92
N ALA A 14 18.95 11.94 7.62
CA ALA A 14 19.51 11.10 6.58
C ALA A 14 19.99 11.95 5.40
N GLN A 15 21.02 11.45 4.72
CA GLN A 15 21.36 11.96 3.39
C GLN A 15 20.23 11.61 2.41
N ILE A 16 20.08 12.42 1.37
CA ILE A 16 18.99 12.24 0.39
C ILE A 16 19.07 10.85 -0.26
N GLU A 17 20.28 10.37 -0.56
CA GLU A 17 20.51 9.05 -1.15
C GLU A 17 20.06 7.93 -0.19
N ALA A 18 20.41 8.04 1.09
CA ALA A 18 19.99 7.07 2.10
C ALA A 18 18.46 7.07 2.29
N PHE A 19 17.83 8.24 2.25
CA PHE A 19 16.38 8.35 2.30
C PHE A 19 15.72 7.71 1.08
N ASP A 20 16.23 7.96 -0.13
CA ASP A 20 15.69 7.34 -1.34
C ASP A 20 15.79 5.81 -1.32
N GLU A 21 16.92 5.26 -0.84
CA GLU A 21 17.08 3.82 -0.61
C GLU A 21 16.04 3.27 0.37
N TRP A 22 15.78 3.96 1.48
CA TRP A 22 14.76 3.54 2.45
C TRP A 22 13.34 3.62 1.90
N CYS A 23 13.10 4.54 0.97
CA CYS A 23 11.80 4.69 0.32
C CYS A 23 11.56 3.64 -0.77
N LYS A 24 12.59 2.96 -1.30
CA LYS A 24 12.44 2.00 -2.41
C LYS A 24 11.31 0.98 -2.22
N PRO A 25 11.15 0.29 -1.06
CA PRO A 25 10.08 -0.70 -0.89
C PRO A 25 8.66 -0.10 -0.96
N TRP A 26 8.53 1.21 -0.73
CA TRP A 26 7.26 1.91 -0.69
C TRP A 26 6.86 2.48 -2.06
N LYS A 27 7.78 2.52 -3.04
CA LYS A 27 7.52 3.12 -4.37
C LYS A 27 6.47 2.36 -5.17
N THR A 28 6.32 1.06 -4.93
CA THR A 28 5.31 0.18 -5.56
C THR A 28 4.23 -0.24 -4.58
N MET A 29 3.97 0.57 -3.55
CA MET A 29 2.91 0.30 -2.56
C MET A 29 1.73 1.26 -2.71
N LEU A 30 0.51 0.73 -2.56
CA LEU A 30 -0.71 1.51 -2.42
C LEU A 30 -1.29 1.36 -1.01
N THR A 31 -1.72 2.47 -0.43
CA THR A 31 -2.53 2.47 0.80
C THR A 31 -3.99 2.62 0.42
N VAL A 32 -4.77 1.56 0.63
CA VAL A 32 -6.18 1.48 0.22
C VAL A 32 -7.07 1.59 1.44
N LYS A 33 -8.10 2.44 1.40
CA LYS A 33 -9.08 2.59 2.48
C LYS A 33 -10.44 2.09 2.05
N VAL A 34 -11.03 1.21 2.84
CA VAL A 34 -12.41 0.77 2.62
C VAL A 34 -13.38 1.68 3.36
N LEU A 35 -14.35 2.23 2.61
CA LEU A 35 -15.37 3.12 3.13
C LEU A 35 -16.66 2.36 3.50
N GLY A 36 -17.34 2.80 4.55
CA GLY A 36 -18.70 2.36 4.90
C GLY A 36 -18.86 1.01 5.59
N LYS A 37 -17.92 0.07 5.45
CA LYS A 37 -17.98 -1.24 6.12
C LYS A 37 -16.59 -1.79 6.46
N ARG A 38 -16.54 -2.64 7.49
CA ARG A 38 -15.35 -3.46 7.78
C ARG A 38 -15.38 -4.69 6.89
N VAL A 39 -14.27 -4.95 6.23
CA VAL A 39 -14.03 -6.13 5.40
C VAL A 39 -12.78 -6.82 5.91
N GLY A 40 -12.73 -8.14 5.84
CA GLY A 40 -11.56 -8.91 6.26
C GLY A 40 -10.50 -8.97 5.18
N LEU A 41 -9.26 -9.28 5.59
CA LEU A 41 -8.10 -9.41 4.72
C LEU A 41 -8.36 -10.34 3.52
N GLY A 42 -8.86 -11.56 3.74
CA GLY A 42 -9.05 -12.53 2.65
C GLY A 42 -10.04 -12.07 1.56
N PHE A 43 -11.07 -11.29 1.93
CA PHE A 43 -11.97 -10.70 0.94
C PHE A 43 -11.25 -9.64 0.09
N MET A 44 -10.40 -8.82 0.73
CA MET A 44 -9.65 -7.77 0.04
C MET A 44 -8.53 -8.34 -0.82
N GLU A 45 -7.81 -9.35 -0.34
CA GLU A 45 -6.82 -10.09 -1.13
C GLU A 45 -7.45 -10.65 -2.41
N GLN A 46 -8.59 -11.33 -2.29
CA GLN A 46 -9.29 -11.86 -3.46
C GLN A 46 -9.70 -10.75 -4.43
N ARG A 47 -10.23 -9.63 -3.91
CA ARG A 47 -10.66 -8.50 -4.73
C ARG A 47 -9.50 -7.83 -5.45
N PHE A 48 -8.43 -7.50 -4.75
CA PHE A 48 -7.25 -6.87 -5.34
C PHE A 48 -6.57 -7.78 -6.36
N ASN A 49 -6.46 -9.09 -6.09
CA ASN A 49 -5.95 -10.02 -7.08
C ASN A 49 -6.84 -10.10 -8.33
N SER A 50 -8.17 -10.03 -8.18
CA SER A 50 -9.09 -10.05 -9.32
C SER A 50 -9.04 -8.77 -10.16
N ASP A 51 -8.99 -7.61 -9.50
CA ASP A 51 -9.20 -6.31 -10.16
C ASP A 51 -7.86 -5.71 -10.67
N TRP A 52 -6.74 -6.03 -10.01
CA TRP A 52 -5.46 -5.35 -10.24
C TRP A 52 -4.33 -6.22 -10.78
N VAL A 53 -4.32 -7.52 -10.48
CA VAL A 53 -3.22 -8.40 -10.93
C VAL A 53 -3.49 -8.91 -12.34
N LYS A 54 -2.61 -8.57 -13.28
CA LYS A 54 -2.61 -9.15 -14.64
C LYS A 54 -1.43 -10.08 -14.85
N LYS A 55 -0.31 -9.85 -14.17
CA LYS A 55 0.92 -10.63 -14.35
C LYS A 55 1.33 -11.35 -13.07
N ASP A 56 1.57 -10.57 -12.02
CA ASP A 56 2.30 -11.04 -10.84
C ASP A 56 1.56 -10.79 -9.54
N LYS A 57 1.99 -11.49 -8.50
CA LYS A 57 1.31 -11.48 -7.21
C LYS A 57 1.49 -10.14 -6.48
N ILE A 58 0.47 -9.81 -5.70
CA ILE A 58 0.50 -8.72 -4.72
C ILE A 58 0.58 -9.28 -3.30
N ASP A 59 1.25 -8.53 -2.42
CA ASP A 59 1.23 -8.80 -0.97
C ASP A 59 0.32 -7.78 -0.29
N VAL A 60 -0.58 -8.25 0.57
CA VAL A 60 -1.56 -7.40 1.26
C VAL A 60 -1.37 -7.48 2.76
N VAL A 61 -1.23 -6.32 3.41
CA VAL A 61 -1.15 -6.20 4.87
C VAL A 61 -2.40 -5.50 5.38
N ASP A 62 -3.12 -6.16 6.29
CA ASP A 62 -4.25 -5.57 7.02
C ASP A 62 -3.72 -4.54 8.04
N MET A 63 -4.17 -3.30 7.90
CA MET A 63 -3.84 -2.20 8.80
C MET A 63 -5.07 -1.75 9.60
N ASN A 64 -4.83 -1.09 10.73
CA ASN A 64 -5.93 -0.57 11.55
C ASN A 64 -6.84 0.41 10.78
N CYS A 65 -8.10 0.50 11.20
CA CYS A 65 -9.11 1.41 10.65
C CYS A 65 -9.48 1.17 9.18
N ASN A 66 -9.53 -0.10 8.76
CA ASN A 66 -9.93 -0.53 7.42
C ASN A 66 -9.01 0.00 6.31
N TYR A 67 -7.72 0.13 6.64
CA TYR A 67 -6.69 0.40 5.66
C TYR A 67 -5.99 -0.91 5.28
N PHE A 68 -5.57 -1.01 4.04
CA PHE A 68 -4.76 -2.12 3.54
C PHE A 68 -3.54 -1.54 2.85
N LEU A 69 -2.36 -2.09 3.15
CA LEU A 69 -1.15 -1.81 2.40
C LEU A 69 -1.00 -2.89 1.35
N VAL A 70 -0.93 -2.51 0.07
CA VAL A 70 -0.81 -3.43 -1.05
C VAL A 70 0.53 -3.18 -1.71
N HIS A 71 1.40 -4.18 -1.72
CA HIS A 71 2.69 -4.16 -2.40
C HIS A 71 2.57 -4.89 -3.74
N PHE A 72 3.05 -4.25 -4.79
CA PHE A 72 3.06 -4.78 -6.14
C PHE A 72 4.48 -5.21 -6.51
N SER A 73 4.62 -6.45 -6.97
CA SER A 73 5.89 -6.98 -7.47
C SER A 73 6.18 -6.51 -8.90
N ASP A 74 5.14 -6.20 -9.67
CA ASP A 74 5.22 -5.74 -11.06
C ASP A 74 4.72 -4.28 -11.17
N GLU A 75 5.47 -3.46 -11.92
CA GLU A 75 5.21 -2.02 -12.07
C GLU A 75 4.01 -1.74 -12.98
N GLU A 76 3.70 -2.62 -13.93
CA GLU A 76 2.52 -2.47 -14.79
C GLU A 76 1.23 -2.77 -14.02
N ASP A 77 1.24 -3.81 -13.17
CA ASP A 77 0.12 -4.10 -12.26
C ASP A 77 -0.10 -2.96 -11.26
N TYR A 78 0.98 -2.38 -10.71
CA TYR A 78 0.91 -1.16 -9.89
C TYR A 78 0.30 0.01 -10.66
N SER A 79 0.80 0.29 -11.85
CA SER A 79 0.33 1.40 -12.68
C SER A 79 -1.13 1.21 -13.10
N HIS A 80 -1.54 -0.01 -13.41
CA HIS A 80 -2.93 -0.37 -13.70
C HIS A 80 -3.83 -0.17 -12.47
N ALA A 81 -3.40 -0.58 -11.28
CA ALA A 81 -4.17 -0.35 -10.06
C ALA A 81 -4.31 1.14 -9.70
N LEU A 82 -3.27 1.93 -9.97
CA LEU A 82 -3.22 3.36 -9.64
C LEU A 82 -4.00 4.24 -10.63
N LEU A 83 -3.91 3.94 -11.92
CA LEU A 83 -4.47 4.76 -13.01
C LEU A 83 -5.74 4.17 -13.62
N GLY A 84 -6.01 2.88 -13.38
CA GLY A 84 -7.20 2.21 -13.87
C GLY A 84 -8.46 2.83 -13.26
N ASP A 85 -9.48 2.99 -14.10
CA ASP A 85 -10.82 3.30 -13.62
C ASP A 85 -11.40 2.07 -12.88
N PRO A 86 -12.30 2.27 -11.89
CA PRO A 86 -12.90 1.20 -11.08
C PRO A 86 -13.67 0.12 -11.84
#